data_AF-A0A920CFD7-F1
#
_entry.id   AF-A0A920CFD7-F1
#
_cell.length_a   1.000
_cell.length_b   1.000
_cell.length_c   1.000
_cell.angle_alpha   90.00
_cell.angle_beta   90.00
_cell.angle_gamma   90.00
#
_symmetry.space_group_name_H-M   'P 1'
#
loop_
_entity.id
_entity.type
_entity.pdbx_description
1 polymer ?
#
loop_
_entity_poly.entity_id
_entity_poly.type
_entity_poly.pdbx_seq_one_letter_code
_entity_poly.pdbx_strand_id
1 'polypeptide(L)'
;MNYAMTPGVERLGSQDWQLILSIVMRLYHEKEYFLSFEAKGGKTIVSDGNENDLCYVDKLIFPPSTKVWAIYGDDGQSQYYTFLLPKEY
;
A
#
# COMPACT_ATOMS: atom_id res chain seq x y z
N MET A 1 -9.62 8.65 6.85
CA MET A 1 -9.65 7.44 6.01
C MET A 1 -9.27 6.27 6.88
N ASN A 2 -10.12 5.25 6.97
CA ASN A 2 -9.83 4.05 7.77
C ASN A 2 -8.93 3.10 6.98
N TYR A 3 -8.31 2.14 7.66
CA TYR A 3 -7.61 1.06 6.99
C TYR A 3 -7.84 -0.28 7.70
N ALA A 4 -7.77 -1.35 6.91
CA ALA A 4 -7.78 -2.73 7.36
C ALA A 4 -6.53 -3.44 6.83
N MET A 5 -6.14 -4.53 7.45
CA MET A 5 -5.00 -5.35 7.02
C MET A 5 -5.39 -6.82 7.07
N THR A 6 -4.91 -7.60 6.10
CA THR A 6 -4.98 -9.05 6.19
C THR A 6 -3.96 -9.58 7.20
N PRO A 7 -4.17 -10.79 7.74
CA PRO A 7 -3.21 -11.41 8.65
C PRO A 7 -1.80 -11.55 8.04
N GLY A 8 -1.68 -11.68 6.71
CA GLY A 8 -0.40 -11.69 6.01
C GLY A 8 0.39 -10.41 6.20
N VAL A 9 -0.26 -9.25 6.02
CA VAL A 9 0.36 -7.94 6.19
C VAL A 9 0.65 -7.63 7.67
N GLU A 10 -0.26 -7.99 8.58
CA GLU A 10 -0.04 -7.83 10.03
C GLU A 10 1.23 -8.54 10.49
N ARG A 11 1.49 -9.75 9.98
CA ARG A 11 2.67 -10.54 10.32
C ARG A 11 3.99 -10.00 9.76
N LEU A 12 3.95 -9.18 8.71
CA LEU A 12 5.19 -8.59 8.17
C LEU A 12 5.81 -7.61 9.15
N GLY A 13 4.96 -6.88 9.89
CA GLY A 13 5.35 -5.66 10.57
C GLY A 13 5.77 -4.58 9.56
N SER A 14 5.07 -3.44 9.51
CA SER A 14 5.60 -2.28 8.79
C SER A 14 6.36 -1.37 9.74
N GLN A 15 7.43 -0.75 9.23
CA GLN A 15 8.28 0.14 10.01
C GLN A 15 7.72 1.56 10.13
N ASP A 16 6.75 1.97 9.30
CA ASP A 16 6.25 3.35 9.29
C ASP A 16 4.83 3.49 8.70
N TRP A 17 3.81 3.17 9.50
CA TRP A 17 2.40 3.32 9.11
C TRP A 17 1.99 4.78 8.87
N GLN A 18 2.61 5.75 9.55
CA GLN A 18 2.31 7.15 9.34
C GLN A 18 2.70 7.60 7.92
N LEU A 19 3.87 7.17 7.45
CA LEU A 19 4.29 7.40 6.07
C LEU A 19 3.38 6.69 5.06
N ILE A 20 3.07 5.41 5.29
CA ILE A 20 2.18 4.64 4.40
C ILE A 20 0.85 5.37 4.24
N LEU A 21 0.21 5.75 5.34
CA LEU A 21 -1.09 6.43 5.30
C LEU A 21 -0.98 7.80 4.61
N SER A 22 0.12 8.51 4.79
CA SER A 22 0.35 9.80 4.11
C SER A 22 0.45 9.64 2.59
N ILE A 23 1.13 8.58 2.12
CA ILE A 23 1.22 8.23 0.69
C ILE A 23 -0.17 7.87 0.15
N VAL A 24 -0.88 6.99 0.85
CA VAL A 24 -2.21 6.52 0.44
C VAL A 24 -3.21 7.67 0.38
N MET A 25 -3.23 8.57 1.37
CA MET A 25 -4.11 9.75 1.35
C MET A 25 -3.80 10.68 0.19
N ARG A 26 -2.52 10.95 -0.09
CA ARG A 26 -2.12 11.77 -1.23
C ARG A 26 -2.59 11.15 -2.55
N LEU A 27 -2.31 9.86 -2.77
CA LEU A 27 -2.61 9.18 -4.03
C LEU A 27 -4.13 8.98 -4.22
N TYR A 28 -4.87 8.80 -3.12
CA TYR A 28 -6.33 8.84 -3.15
C TYR A 28 -6.87 10.18 -3.69
N HIS A 29 -6.29 11.32 -3.30
CA HIS A 29 -6.67 12.62 -3.87
C HIS A 29 -6.34 12.75 -5.36
N GLU A 30 -5.38 11.98 -5.85
CA GLU A 30 -5.02 11.84 -7.27
C GLU A 30 -5.89 10.79 -8.00
N LYS A 31 -6.87 10.17 -7.31
CA LYS A 31 -7.81 9.14 -7.78
C LYS A 31 -7.21 7.74 -7.98
N GLU A 32 -6.16 7.42 -7.24
CA GLU A 32 -5.53 6.10 -7.26
C GLU A 32 -6.19 5.16 -6.24
N TYR A 33 -7.02 4.24 -6.71
CA TYR A 33 -7.79 3.31 -5.86
C TYR A 33 -7.14 1.95 -5.65
N PHE A 34 -6.07 1.67 -6.39
CA PHE A 34 -5.25 0.48 -6.23
C PHE A 34 -3.80 0.92 -6.15
N LEU A 35 -3.09 0.48 -5.13
CA LEU A 35 -1.69 0.80 -4.92
C LEU A 35 -0.90 -0.48 -4.69
N SER A 36 0.29 -0.58 -5.28
CA SER A 36 1.23 -1.67 -5.08
C SER A 36 2.52 -1.12 -4.50
N PHE A 37 2.95 -1.67 -3.37
CA PHE A 37 4.22 -1.38 -2.71
C PHE A 37 5.19 -2.53 -3.00
N GLU A 38 6.30 -2.22 -3.65
CA GLU A 38 7.32 -3.21 -4.02
C GLU A 38 8.72 -2.66 -3.78
N ALA A 39 9.64 -3.52 -3.32
CA ALA A 39 11.03 -3.12 -3.13
C ALA A 39 11.81 -3.27 -4.45
N LYS A 40 12.50 -2.20 -4.86
CA LYS A 40 13.37 -2.19 -6.04
C LYS A 40 14.61 -1.35 -5.76
N GLY A 41 15.78 -1.95 -5.88
CA GLY A 41 17.06 -1.24 -5.69
C GLY A 41 17.25 -0.60 -4.30
N GLY A 42 16.74 -1.23 -3.24
CA GLY A 42 16.83 -0.72 -1.86
C GLY A 42 15.82 0.37 -1.50
N LYS A 43 14.90 0.69 -2.41
CA LYS A 43 13.82 1.66 -2.24
C LYS A 43 12.47 0.97 -2.33
N THR A 44 11.42 1.59 -1.80
CA THR A 44 10.05 1.18 -2.10
C THR A 44 9.52 1.99 -3.27
N ILE A 45 9.05 1.30 -4.30
CA ILE A 45 8.28 1.85 -5.41
C ILE A 45 6.80 1.66 -5.10
N VAL A 46 6.02 2.72 -5.32
CA VAL A 46 4.57 2.70 -5.22
C VAL A 46 4.01 2.86 -6.62
N SER A 47 3.21 1.90 -7.09
CA SER A 47 2.58 1.93 -8.41
C SER A 47 1.07 1.73 -8.33
N ASP A 48 0.35 1.97 -9.43
CA ASP A 48 -1.09 1.74 -9.58
C ASP A 48 -1.48 0.25 -9.78
N GLY A 49 -0.50 -0.66 -9.68
CA GLY A 49 -0.67 -2.09 -9.98
C GLY A 49 -0.51 -2.47 -11.44
N ASN A 50 -0.44 -1.51 -12.36
CA ASN A 50 -0.30 -1.70 -13.82
C ASN A 50 1.05 -1.16 -14.34
N GLU A 51 2.11 -1.34 -13.57
CA GLU A 51 3.49 -0.91 -13.91
C GLU A 51 3.69 0.61 -14.05
N ASN A 52 2.70 1.44 -13.69
CA ASN A 52 2.89 2.89 -13.62
C ASN A 52 3.40 3.29 -12.24
N ASP A 53 4.68 3.67 -12.17
CA ASP A 53 5.29 4.15 -10.94
C ASP A 53 4.73 5.54 -10.57
N LEU A 54 4.06 5.62 -9.41
CA LEU A 54 3.43 6.84 -8.89
C LEU A 54 4.40 7.66 -8.03
N CYS A 55 5.19 6.98 -7.18
CA CYS A 55 6.25 7.59 -6.40
C CYS A 55 7.29 6.57 -5.91
N TYR A 56 8.39 7.07 -5.36
CA TYR A 56 9.41 6.28 -4.71
C TYR A 56 9.66 6.78 -3.29
N VAL A 57 10.04 5.87 -2.42
CA VAL A 57 10.43 6.13 -1.04
C VAL A 57 11.86 5.62 -0.86
N ASP A 58 12.76 6.49 -0.41
CA ASP A 58 14.18 6.16 -0.18
C ASP A 58 14.41 5.31 1.09
N LYS A 59 13.51 4.37 1.36
CA LYS A 59 13.62 3.29 2.34
C LYS A 59 12.68 2.15 1.99
N LEU A 60 12.87 0.99 2.62
CA LEU A 60 11.97 -0.16 2.50
C LEU A 60 10.81 -0.05 3.51
N ILE A 61 9.58 0.02 3.00
CA ILE A 61 8.36 0.04 3.82
C ILE A 61 8.00 -1.36 4.34
N PHE A 62 8.22 -2.37 3.50
CA PHE A 62 7.97 -3.78 3.77
C PHE A 62 9.25 -4.60 3.48
N PRO A 63 9.32 -5.87 3.91
CA PRO A 63 10.47 -6.72 3.59
C PRO A 63 10.74 -6.78 2.08
N PRO A 64 12.02 -6.76 1.64
CA PRO A 64 12.37 -6.54 0.23
C PRO A 64 11.89 -7.61 -0.75
N SER A 65 11.49 -8.79 -0.27
CA SER A 65 10.90 -9.86 -1.10
C SER A 65 9.37 -9.86 -1.11
N THR A 66 8.74 -8.81 -0.57
CA THR A 66 7.29 -8.77 -0.36
C THR A 66 6.64 -7.64 -1.14
N LYS A 67 5.65 -8.01 -1.95
CA LYS A 67 4.70 -7.09 -2.56
C LYS A 67 3.48 -6.97 -1.64
N VAL A 68 3.05 -5.75 -1.37
CA VAL A 68 1.83 -5.45 -0.61
C VAL A 68 0.94 -4.57 -1.47
N TRP A 69 -0.33 -4.90 -1.54
CA TRP A 69 -1.35 -4.08 -2.18
C TRP A 69 -2.12 -3.28 -1.15
N ALA A 70 -2.56 -2.09 -1.52
CA ALA A 70 -3.57 -1.34 -0.80
C ALA A 70 -4.72 -1.04 -1.77
N ILE A 71 -5.90 -1.58 -1.47
CA ILE A 71 -7.07 -1.50 -2.33
C ILE A 71 -8.14 -0.70 -1.62
N TYR A 72 -8.65 0.32 -2.30
CA TYR A 72 -9.76 1.13 -1.82
C TYR A 72 -11.06 0.31 -1.77
N GLY A 73 -11.81 0.48 -0.69
CA GLY A 73 -13.16 -0.03 -0.49
C GLY A 73 -14.09 1.05 0.04
N ASP A 74 -15.35 0.97 -0.37
CA ASP A 74 -16.45 1.80 0.12
C ASP A 74 -17.65 0.87 0.37
N ASP A 75 -18.06 0.75 1.63
CA ASP A 75 -19.23 -0.06 2.02
C ASP A 75 -20.51 0.78 2.18
N GLY A 76 -20.48 2.06 1.79
CA GLY A 76 -21.57 3.02 1.97
C GLY A 76 -21.66 3.63 3.37
N GLN A 77 -20.89 3.14 4.35
CA GLN A 77 -20.77 3.72 5.69
C GLN A 77 -19.38 4.29 5.95
N SER A 78 -18.35 3.70 5.36
CA SER A 78 -16.95 4.05 5.55
C SER A 78 -16.14 3.81 4.30
N GLN A 79 -15.19 4.72 4.09
CA GLN A 79 -14.16 4.60 3.07
C GLN A 79 -12.87 4.13 3.73
N TYR A 80 -12.31 3.06 3.18
CA TYR A 80 -11.13 2.41 3.74
C TYR A 80 -10.19 1.88 2.67
N TYR A 81 -8.92 1.72 3.05
CA TYR A 81 -7.98 0.90 2.28
C TYR A 81 -7.74 -0.42 3.01
N THR A 82 -7.82 -1.53 2.27
CA THR A 82 -7.39 -2.83 2.76
C THR A 82 -5.98 -3.10 2.26
N PHE A 83 -5.05 -3.32 3.17
CA PHE A 83 -3.70 -3.77 2.86
C PHE A 83 -3.65 -5.29 2.86
N LEU A 84 -3.12 -5.88 1.79
CA LEU A 84 -3.06 -7.33 1.63
C LEU A 84 -1.86 -7.79 0.81
N LEU A 85 -1.47 -9.06 0.99
CA LEU A 85 -0.55 -9.71 0.07
C LEU A 85 -1.30 -10.10 -1.22
N PRO A 86 -0.65 -10.12 -2.40
CA PRO A 86 -1.29 -10.55 -3.65
C PRO A 86 -1.97 -11.91 -3.60
N LYS A 87 -1.46 -12.82 -2.76
CA LYS A 87 -2.00 -14.18 -2.57
C LYS A 87 -3.25 -14.25 -1.66
N GLU A 88 -3.64 -13.13 -1.06
CA GLU A 88 -4.79 -13.00 -0.16
C GLU A 88 -5.97 -12.28 -0.82
N TYR A 89 -5.83 -11.91 -2.10
CA TYR A 89 -6.90 -11.41 -2.96
C TYR A 89 -7.60 -12.58 -3.65
#